data_AF-A0A0J7N780-F1
#
_entry.id   AF-A0A0J7N780-F1
#
_cell.length_a   1.000
_cell.length_b   1.000
_cell.length_c   1.000
_cell.angle_alpha   90.00
_cell.angle_beta   90.00
_cell.angle_gamma   90.00
#
_symmetry.space_group_name_H-M   'P 1'
#
loop_
_entity.id
_entity.type
_entity.pdbx_description
1 polymer ?
#
loop_
_entity_poly.entity_id
_entity_poly.type
_entity_poly.pdbx_seq_one_letter_code
_entity_poly.pdbx_strand_id
1 'polypeptide(L)'
;MAENKMSTKLEFQLGRDNWEVFIERLELFFIATDVSIEDKKRAVLLTKVSAETYTLMRDLCAPAKLVTKTCGIDETSDRPPVSEAI
;
A
#
# COMPACT_ATOMS: atom_id res chain seq x y z
N MET A 1 15.08 -31.46 20.09
CA MET A 1 15.34 -30.11 19.55
C MET A 1 13.98 -29.50 19.29
N ALA A 2 13.57 -28.49 20.05
CA ALA A 2 12.29 -27.84 19.81
C ALA A 2 12.45 -26.96 18.56
N GLU A 3 11.82 -27.38 17.47
CA GLU A 3 11.64 -26.56 16.29
C GLU A 3 10.75 -25.39 16.71
N ASN A 4 11.36 -24.32 17.21
CA ASN A 4 10.68 -23.05 17.37
C ASN A 4 10.39 -22.55 15.96
N LYS A 5 9.29 -23.04 15.39
CA LYS A 5 8.62 -22.50 14.21
C LYS A 5 8.46 -21.02 14.52
N MET A 6 9.40 -20.21 14.01
CA MET A 6 9.31 -18.76 14.01
C MET A 6 8.10 -18.43 13.14
N SER A 7 6.92 -18.59 13.74
CA SER A 7 5.64 -18.23 13.16
C SER A 7 5.55 -16.73 13.30
N THR A 8 6.46 -16.02 12.63
CA THR A 8 6.35 -14.60 12.38
C THR A 8 5.18 -14.47 11.42
N LYS A 9 3.96 -14.51 11.96
CA LYS A 9 2.73 -14.36 11.20
C LYS A 9 2.70 -12.91 10.71
N LEU A 10 3.33 -12.67 9.56
CA LEU A 10 3.15 -11.48 8.75
C LEU A 10 1.79 -11.66 8.07
N GLU A 11 0.75 -11.23 8.76
CA GLU A 11 -0.62 -11.17 8.28
C GLU A 11 -1.11 -9.74 8.54
N PHE A 12 -1.67 -9.11 7.53
CA PHE A 12 -2.34 -7.81 7.65
C PHE A 12 -3.85 -7.98 7.65
N GLN A 13 -4.52 -7.49 8.69
CA GLN A 13 -5.97 -7.44 8.79
C GLN A 13 -6.46 -5.99 8.69
N LEU A 14 -7.35 -5.75 7.73
CA LEU A 14 -7.92 -4.43 7.50
C LEU A 14 -8.72 -3.97 8.72
N GLY A 15 -8.47 -2.76 9.19
CA GLY A 15 -9.18 -2.17 10.34
C GLY A 15 -8.70 -2.64 11.72
N ARG A 16 -7.77 -3.60 11.78
CA ARG A 16 -7.10 -4.01 13.03
C ARG A 16 -5.64 -3.58 13.06
N ASP A 17 -4.93 -3.81 11.95
CA ASP A 17 -3.50 -3.55 11.86
C ASP A 17 -3.22 -2.19 11.21
N ASN A 18 -2.14 -1.54 11.65
CA ASN A 18 -1.65 -0.31 11.04
C ASN A 18 -0.87 -0.66 9.76
N TRP A 19 -1.26 -0.03 8.64
CA TRP A 19 -0.62 -0.28 7.34
C TRP A 19 0.88 0.04 7.36
N GLU A 20 1.27 1.18 7.93
CA GLU A 20 2.68 1.60 8.00
C GLU A 20 3.55 0.58 8.76
N VAL A 21 3.09 0.14 9.94
CA VAL A 21 3.79 -0.87 10.75
C VAL A 21 3.89 -2.20 10.01
N PHE A 22 2.86 -2.58 9.25
CA PHE A 22 2.92 -3.79 8.42
C PHE A 22 3.95 -3.67 7.30
N ILE A 23 4.02 -2.51 6.64
CA ILE A 23 5.03 -2.24 5.60
C ILE A 23 6.45 -2.31 6.19
N GLU A 24 6.71 -1.68 7.33
CA GLU A 24 8.03 -1.76 8.00
C GLU A 24 8.43 -3.22 8.28
N ARG A 25 7.49 -4.02 8.82
CA ARG A 25 7.71 -5.45 9.07
C ARG A 25 7.93 -6.26 7.79
N LEU A 26 7.27 -5.88 6.71
CA LEU A 26 7.39 -6.51 5.40
C LEU A 26 8.75 -6.18 4.75
N GLU A 27 9.24 -4.96 4.90
CA GLU A 27 10.57 -4.57 4.44
C GLU A 27 11.67 -5.34 5.18
N LEU A 28 11.55 -5.45 6.51
CA LEU A 28 12.44 -6.30 7.31
C LEU A 28 12.39 -7.77 6.85
N PHE A 29 11.21 -8.26 6.46
CA PHE A 29 11.06 -9.61 5.92
C PHE A 29 11.79 -9.76 4.57
N PHE A 30 11.73 -8.76 3.68
CA PHE A 30 12.48 -8.80 2.42
C PHE A 30 13.99 -8.80 2.64
N ILE A 31 14.47 -8.03 3.61
CA ILE A 31 15.89 -8.00 3.99
C ILE A 31 16.31 -9.37 4.55
N ALA A 32 15.50 -9.95 5.44
CA ALA A 32 15.79 -11.24 6.06
C ALA A 32 15.72 -12.43 5.08
N THR A 33 14.93 -12.31 4.00
CA THR A 33 14.71 -13.39 3.01
C THR A 33 15.50 -13.21 1.71
N ASP A 34 16.29 -12.14 1.60
CA ASP A 34 17.05 -11.78 0.39
C ASP A 34 16.17 -11.72 -0.88
N VAL A 35 14.91 -11.27 -0.74
CA VAL A 35 14.00 -11.13 -1.87
C VAL A 35 14.34 -9.85 -2.64
N SER A 36 15.15 -10.00 -3.68
CA SER A 36 15.60 -8.89 -4.54
C SER A 36 14.74 -8.67 -5.79
N ILE A 37 13.92 -9.65 -6.18
CA ILE A 37 13.07 -9.57 -7.39
C ILE A 37 11.78 -8.84 -7.05
N GLU A 38 11.46 -7.76 -7.76
CA GLU A 38 10.25 -6.97 -7.53
C GLU A 38 8.96 -7.80 -7.65
N ASP A 39 8.88 -8.71 -8.62
CA ASP A 39 7.74 -9.63 -8.75
C ASP A 39 7.53 -10.50 -7.52
N LYS A 40 8.63 -10.95 -6.88
CA LYS A 40 8.55 -11.71 -5.63
C LYS A 40 8.10 -10.83 -4.48
N LYS A 41 8.57 -9.58 -4.38
CA LYS A 41 8.08 -8.62 -3.37
C LYS A 41 6.58 -8.40 -3.50
N ARG A 42 6.09 -8.19 -4.72
CA ARG A 42 4.65 -8.05 -5.02
C ARG A 42 3.87 -9.31 -4.63
N ALA A 43 4.34 -10.49 -5.02
CA ALA A 43 3.68 -11.76 -4.68
C ALA A 43 3.62 -12.00 -3.17
N VAL A 44 4.70 -11.71 -2.44
CA VAL A 44 4.73 -11.84 -0.98
C VAL A 44 3.76 -10.83 -0.34
N LEU A 45 3.77 -9.56 -0.73
CA LEU A 45 2.82 -8.57 -0.22
C LEU A 45 1.36 -9.06 -0.41
N LEU A 46 0.99 -9.46 -1.62
CA LEU A 46 -0.36 -9.89 -1.96
C LEU A 46 -0.80 -11.18 -1.24
N THR A 47 0.15 -12.02 -0.82
CA THR A 47 -0.14 -13.26 -0.08
C THR A 47 -0.13 -13.09 1.43
N LYS A 48 0.41 -11.98 1.95
CA LYS A 48 0.50 -11.68 3.39
C LYS A 48 -0.63 -10.76 3.87
N VAL A 49 -1.40 -10.19 2.96
CA VAL A 49 -2.60 -9.41 3.29
C VAL A 49 -3.85 -10.30 3.32
N SER A 50 -4.84 -9.91 4.12
CA SER A 50 -6.15 -10.58 4.13
C SER A 50 -6.86 -10.49 2.77
N ALA A 51 -7.83 -11.39 2.52
CA ALA A 51 -8.63 -11.38 1.29
C ALA A 51 -9.37 -10.05 1.05
N GLU A 52 -9.81 -9.41 2.14
CA GLU A 52 -10.47 -8.10 2.10
C GLU A 52 -9.52 -7.00 1.63
N THR A 53 -8.32 -6.95 2.21
CA THR A 53 -7.26 -6.01 1.79
C THR A 53 -6.83 -6.27 0.34
N TYR A 54 -6.65 -7.54 -0.05
CA TYR A 54 -6.31 -7.89 -1.43
C TYR A 54 -7.37 -7.39 -2.41
N THR A 55 -8.65 -7.57 -2.09
CA THR A 55 -9.77 -7.09 -2.90
C THR A 55 -9.74 -5.57 -3.03
N LEU A 56 -9.50 -4.84 -1.93
CA LEU A 56 -9.35 -3.39 -1.93
C LEU A 56 -8.17 -2.93 -2.80
N MET A 57 -7.00 -3.55 -2.64
CA MET A 57 -5.82 -3.24 -3.46
C MET A 57 -6.07 -3.51 -4.95
N ARG A 58 -6.79 -4.59 -5.27
CA ARG A 58 -7.19 -4.91 -6.63
C ARG A 58 -8.20 -3.89 -7.18
N ASP A 59 -9.14 -3.43 -6.37
CA ASP A 59 -10.12 -2.41 -6.74
C ASP A 59 -9.45 -1.06 -7.01
N LEU A 60 -8.47 -0.68 -6.17
CA LEU A 60 -7.64 0.52 -6.34
C LEU A 60 -6.70 0.43 -7.55
N CYS A 61 -6.16 -0.76 -7.85
CA CYS A 61 -5.21 -0.97 -8.94
C CYS A 61 -5.89 -1.24 -10.29
N ALA A 62 -7.12 -1.75 -10.31
CA ALA A 62 -7.89 -1.94 -11.53
C ALA A 62 -8.24 -0.57 -12.14
N PRO A 63 -7.68 -0.21 -13.30
CA PRO A 63 -8.08 1.02 -13.95
C PRO A 63 -9.50 0.84 -14.49
N ALA A 64 -10.32 1.85 -14.27
CA ALA A 64 -11.43 2.18 -15.16
C ALA A 64 -12.62 1.20 -15.21
N LYS A 65 -13.49 1.30 -14.21
CA LYS A 65 -14.83 1.84 -14.53
C LYS A 65 -15.07 3.20 -13.86
N LEU A 66 -14.02 4.02 -13.82
CA LEU A 66 -14.03 5.47 -13.59
C LEU A 66 -14.58 6.25 -14.80
N VAL A 67 -15.51 5.67 -15.59
CA VAL A 67 -16.07 6.32 -16.78
C VAL A 67 -16.95 7.54 -16.45
N THR A 68 -17.30 7.77 -15.19
CA THR A 68 -18.20 8.87 -14.82
C THR A 68 -17.96 9.42 -13.42
N LYS A 69 -16.72 9.77 -13.07
CA LYS A 69 -16.47 10.81 -12.04
C LYS A 69 -15.00 11.19 -12.03
N THR A 70 -14.74 12.29 -12.72
CA THR A 70 -13.65 13.23 -12.52
C THR A 70 -13.09 13.13 -11.10
N CYS A 71 -11.90 12.54 -10.94
CA CYS A 71 -11.06 12.92 -9.82
C CYS A 71 -10.62 14.35 -10.14
N GLY A 72 -11.41 15.30 -9.66
CA GLY A 72 -11.11 16.71 -9.76
C GLY A 72 -9.83 16.95 -9.00
N ILE A 73 -8.72 16.99 -9.72
CA ILE A 73 -7.71 18.00 -9.50
C ILE A 73 -8.42 19.33 -9.75
N ASP A 74 -9.12 19.83 -8.72
CA ASP A 74 -9.32 21.26 -8.59
C ASP A 74 -8.05 21.80 -7.94
N GLU A 75 -7.05 21.96 -8.80
CA GLU A 75 -5.99 22.92 -8.60
C GLU A 75 -6.61 24.32 -8.67
N THR A 76 -7.30 24.79 -7.61
CA THR A 76 -7.55 26.22 -7.40
C THR A 76 -7.86 26.53 -5.93
N SER A 77 -6.95 26.22 -5.00
CA SER A 77 -6.94 26.87 -3.68
C SER A 77 -5.97 28.05 -3.67
N ASP A 78 -6.49 29.19 -4.12
CA ASP A 78 -6.18 30.53 -3.65
C ASP A 78 -4.70 30.95 -3.58
N ARG A 79 -4.19 31.47 -4.70
CA ARG A 79 -3.14 32.51 -4.64
C ARG A 79 -3.67 33.73 -5.41
N PRO A 80 -3.96 34.86 -4.73
CA PRO A 80 -4.42 36.06 -5.43
C PRO A 80 -3.33 36.59 -6.37
N PRO A 81 -3.73 37.23 -7.49
CA PRO A 81 -2.81 37.75 -8.49
C PRO A 81 -1.93 38.84 -7.86
N VAL A 82 -0.64 38.80 -8.22
CA VAL A 82 0.29 39.89 -7.96
C VAL A 82 -0.27 41.17 -8.58
N SER A 83 -0.76 42.06 -7.72
CA SER A 83 -0.92 43.47 -8.08
C SER A 83 0.48 44.08 -8.11
N GLU A 84 1.12 43.98 -9.27
CA GLU A 84 2.10 44.97 -9.69
C GLU A 84 1.34 46.30 -9.83
N ALA A 85 1.45 47.13 -8.80
CA ALA A 85 1.03 48.53 -8.85
C ALA A 85 1.86 49.35 -7.86
N ILE A 86 2.60 50.30 -8.45
CA ILE A 86 3.36 51.43 -7.90
C ILE A 86 4.86 51.16 -7.69
#